data_AF-A0A0E0EPK6-F1
#
_entry.id   AF-A0A0E0EPK6-F1
#
_cell.length_a   1.000
_cell.length_b   1.000
_cell.length_c   1.000
_cell.angle_alpha   90.00
_cell.angle_beta   90.00
_cell.angle_gamma   90.00
#
_symmetry.space_group_name_H-M   'P 1'
#
loop_
_entity.id
_entity.type
_entity.pdbx_description
1 polymer ?
#
loop_
_entity_poly.entity_id
_entity_poly.type
_entity_poly.pdbx_seq_one_letter_code
_entity_poly.pdbx_strand_id
1 'polypeptide(L)'
;MGDDKKLIDGTSKEGVVIQRVIREVGGGSSYPVLTKTNYSNWALLMKNLRHKFDLATFNDGEAIEDFVLHLNGMATTLATLGEKLEKSTIVNKIIRSVPKRLKHIVVVITTLLDVSMLTVEGLTERLQAAEDADEEPTASLQHEGKLYLTEEQWDT
;
A
#
# COMPACT_ATOMS: atom_id res chain seq x y z
N MET A 1 -53.18 47.18 28.87
CA MET A 1 -53.08 45.70 28.98
C MET A 1 -53.55 45.16 27.64
N GLY A 2 -52.68 44.95 26.65
CA GLY A 2 -51.66 43.89 26.59
C GLY A 2 -52.33 42.64 26.01
N ASP A 3 -51.88 41.91 24.99
CA ASP A 3 -50.65 41.84 24.19
C ASP A 3 -51.07 41.08 22.90
N ASP A 4 -50.77 41.56 21.69
CA ASP A 4 -49.60 41.23 20.88
C ASP A 4 -49.44 39.74 20.44
N LYS A 5 -49.53 39.55 19.10
CA LYS A 5 -48.64 38.76 18.22
C LYS A 5 -48.90 37.27 17.93
N LYS A 6 -49.31 37.05 16.66
CA LYS A 6 -48.53 36.43 15.55
C LYS A 6 -48.12 34.96 15.70
N LEU A 7 -48.49 34.09 14.74
CA LEU A 7 -47.56 33.48 13.77
C LEU A 7 -48.26 32.52 12.79
N ILE A 8 -47.93 32.73 11.52
CA ILE A 8 -48.04 31.81 10.39
C ILE A 8 -47.08 30.62 10.54
N ASP A 9 -47.44 29.43 10.07
CA ASP A 9 -46.94 28.86 8.81
C ASP A 9 -47.26 27.37 8.72
N GLY A 10 -47.69 26.95 7.54
CA GLY A 10 -47.99 25.57 7.21
C GLY A 10 -46.99 25.00 6.22
N THR A 11 -47.00 23.66 6.16
CA THR A 11 -46.63 22.83 4.99
C THR A 11 -45.14 22.66 4.64
N SER A 12 -44.56 21.60 5.23
CA SER A 12 -44.16 20.35 4.55
C SER A 12 -43.45 20.43 3.17
N LYS A 13 -42.19 19.94 3.10
CA LYS A 13 -41.74 18.71 2.37
C LYS A 13 -40.39 18.82 1.63
N GLU A 14 -39.74 17.66 1.62
CA GLU A 14 -38.89 17.09 0.57
C GLU A 14 -37.40 17.46 0.46
N GLY A 15 -36.57 16.43 0.71
CA GLY A 15 -35.57 15.97 -0.25
C GLY A 15 -34.36 16.86 -0.48
N VAL A 16 -33.38 16.84 0.44
CA VAL A 16 -32.08 17.47 0.18
C VAL A 16 -31.21 16.54 -0.66
N VAL A 17 -31.23 16.73 -1.98
CA VAL A 17 -30.17 16.27 -2.88
C VAL A 17 -28.95 17.17 -2.62
N ILE A 18 -27.95 16.67 -1.89
CA ILE A 18 -26.70 17.42 -1.68
C ILE A 18 -25.82 17.28 -2.92
N GLN A 19 -25.99 18.20 -3.87
CA GLN A 19 -25.05 18.38 -4.97
C GLN A 19 -23.83 19.14 -4.44
N ARG A 20 -22.69 18.46 -4.32
CA ARG A 20 -21.41 19.09 -3.98
C ARG A 20 -20.94 19.93 -5.18
N VAL A 21 -21.13 21.24 -5.09
CA VAL A 21 -20.48 22.22 -5.96
C VAL A 21 -19.34 22.87 -5.17
N ILE A 22 -18.11 22.41 -5.41
CA ILE A 22 -16.91 23.11 -4.94
C ILE A 22 -16.56 24.12 -6.03
N ARG A 23 -16.91 25.38 -5.82
CA ARG A 23 -16.41 26.50 -6.63
C ARG A 23 -15.16 27.03 -5.92
N GLU A 24 -14.01 26.91 -6.56
CA GLU A 24 -12.81 27.60 -6.11
C GLU A 24 -12.99 29.11 -6.26
N VAL A 25 -12.72 29.86 -5.18
CA VAL A 25 -12.33 31.28 -5.25
C VAL A 25 -11.30 31.53 -4.15
N GLY A 26 -10.14 32.06 -4.54
CA GLY A 26 -9.03 32.39 -3.66
C GLY A 26 -9.29 33.60 -2.73
N GLY A 27 -8.42 33.71 -1.73
CA GLY A 27 -8.27 34.92 -0.90
C GLY A 27 -9.27 35.05 0.25
N GLY A 28 -8.82 34.71 1.47
CA GLY A 28 -9.55 35.02 2.71
C GLY A 28 -10.31 33.84 3.31
N SER A 29 -9.57 32.94 3.97
CA SER A 29 -9.97 32.08 5.09
C SER A 29 -11.47 31.77 5.28
N SER A 30 -12.15 31.21 4.28
CA SER A 30 -13.41 30.49 4.50
C SER A 30 -13.11 29.00 4.58
N TYR A 31 -12.56 28.61 5.73
CA TYR A 31 -12.49 27.19 6.07
C TYR A 31 -13.92 26.71 6.33
N PRO A 32 -14.37 25.60 5.72
CA PRO A 32 -15.73 25.11 5.92
C PRO A 32 -16.00 24.93 7.42
N VAL A 33 -17.15 25.42 7.88
CA VAL A 33 -17.55 25.33 9.29
C VAL A 33 -17.47 23.88 9.73
N LEU A 34 -16.68 23.65 10.78
CA LEU A 34 -16.36 22.33 11.29
C LEU A 34 -17.60 21.75 11.96
N THR A 35 -18.41 21.02 11.21
CA THR A 35 -19.50 20.25 11.79
C THR A 35 -18.93 19.11 12.62
N LYS A 36 -19.65 18.66 13.65
CA LYS A 36 -19.26 17.50 14.49
C LYS A 36 -18.90 16.26 13.65
N THR A 37 -19.49 16.16 12.45
CA THR A 37 -19.27 15.08 11.49
C THR A 37 -17.99 15.24 10.65
N ASN A 38 -17.48 16.46 10.43
CA ASN A 38 -16.29 16.71 9.63
C ASN A 38 -15.04 16.09 10.29
N TYR A 39 -14.80 16.39 11.56
CA TYR A 39 -13.68 15.82 12.31
C TYR A 39 -13.80 14.31 12.57
N SER A 40 -15.01 13.82 12.86
CA SER A 40 -15.19 12.38 13.09
C SER A 40 -14.92 11.58 11.83
N ASN A 41 -15.33 12.08 10.67
CA ASN A 41 -15.09 11.42 9.38
C ASN A 41 -13.61 11.42 9.04
N TRP A 42 -12.92 12.56 9.22
CA TRP A 42 -11.47 12.63 9.00
C TRP A 42 -10.68 11.72 9.94
N ALA A 43 -11.01 11.73 11.24
CA ALA A 43 -10.36 10.87 12.23
C ALA A 43 -10.59 9.38 11.93
N LEU A 44 -11.79 9.03 11.45
CA LEU A 44 -12.12 7.65 11.07
C LEU A 44 -11.40 7.23 9.79
N LEU A 45 -11.28 8.11 8.80
CA LEU A 45 -10.49 7.87 7.60
C LEU A 45 -9.01 7.65 7.95
N MET A 46 -8.41 8.54 8.75
CA MET A 46 -7.04 8.42 9.24
C MET A 46 -6.82 7.09 9.96
N LYS A 47 -7.69 6.78 10.91
CA LYS A 47 -7.60 5.52 11.66
C LYS A 47 -7.73 4.30 10.75
N ASN A 48 -8.64 4.33 9.78
CA ASN A 48 -8.83 3.23 8.84
C ASN A 48 -7.61 3.04 7.93
N LEU A 49 -7.05 4.14 7.42
CA LEU A 49 -5.90 4.10 6.53
C LEU A 49 -4.63 3.64 7.25
N ARG A 50 -4.42 4.14 8.48
CA ARG A 50 -3.34 3.68 9.36
C ARG A 50 -3.47 2.19 9.66
N HIS A 51 -4.68 1.74 10.00
CA HIS A 51 -4.94 0.33 10.27
C HIS A 51 -4.74 -0.55 9.02
N LYS A 52 -5.14 -0.08 7.84
CA LYS A 52 -4.86 -0.75 6.56
C LYS A 52 -3.37 -0.87 6.29
N PHE A 53 -2.61 0.18 6.54
CA PHE A 53 -1.15 0.14 6.44
C PHE A 53 -0.55 -0.88 7.42
N ASP A 54 -1.00 -0.89 8.68
CA ASP A 54 -0.49 -1.82 9.69
C ASP A 54 -0.86 -3.28 9.37
N LEU A 55 -2.01 -3.54 8.73
CA LEU A 55 -2.42 -4.87 8.26
C LEU A 55 -1.91 -5.26 6.87
N ALA A 56 -1.30 -4.34 6.12
CA ALA A 56 -0.85 -4.63 4.77
C ALA A 56 0.14 -5.81 4.77
N THR A 57 -0.20 -6.86 4.03
CA THR A 57 0.61 -8.04 3.77
C THR A 57 0.59 -8.32 2.29
N PHE A 58 1.55 -9.12 1.80
CA PHE A 58 1.52 -9.59 0.43
C PHE A 58 0.26 -10.42 0.18
N ASN A 59 -0.34 -10.22 -0.99
CA ASN A 59 -1.40 -11.09 -1.49
C ASN A 59 -0.81 -12.38 -2.10
N ASP A 60 -1.66 -13.39 -2.30
CA ASP A 60 -1.25 -14.65 -2.92
C ASP A 60 -0.83 -14.41 -4.38
N GLY A 61 0.45 -14.63 -4.68
CA GLY A 61 1.02 -14.46 -6.03
C GLY A 61 1.31 -13.01 -6.44
N GLU A 62 1.24 -12.06 -5.51
CA GLU A 62 1.64 -10.66 -5.79
C GLU A 62 3.15 -10.52 -5.92
N ALA A 63 3.60 -9.78 -6.95
CA ALA A 63 4.99 -9.42 -7.14
C ALA A 63 5.48 -8.46 -6.04
N ILE A 64 6.77 -8.52 -5.71
CA ILE A 64 7.35 -7.66 -4.66
C ILE A 64 7.19 -6.18 -5.02
N GLU A 65 7.37 -5.83 -6.28
CA GLU A 65 7.26 -4.45 -6.76
C GLU A 65 5.84 -3.88 -6.62
N ASP A 66 4.82 -4.67 -6.96
CA ASP A 66 3.41 -4.29 -6.82
C ASP A 66 3.04 -4.01 -5.36
N PHE A 67 3.49 -4.88 -4.45
CA PHE A 67 3.26 -4.71 -3.02
C PHE A 67 3.93 -3.41 -2.49
N VAL A 68 5.15 -3.13 -2.93
CA VAL A 68 5.89 -1.91 -2.54
C VAL A 68 5.21 -0.66 -3.10
N LEU A 69 4.70 -0.72 -4.34
CA LEU A 69 3.94 0.36 -4.95
C LEU A 69 2.66 0.65 -4.16
N HIS A 70 1.92 -0.38 -3.77
CA HIS A 70 0.72 -0.25 -2.94
C HIS A 70 1.04 0.35 -1.56
N LEU A 71 2.09 -0.12 -0.88
CA LEU A 71 2.55 0.47 0.39
C LEU A 71 2.91 1.95 0.26
N ASN A 72 3.62 2.34 -0.80
CA ASN A 72 3.95 3.73 -1.07
C ASN A 72 2.70 4.57 -1.39
N GLY A 73 1.71 4.00 -2.09
CA GLY A 73 0.39 4.62 -2.27
C GLY A 73 -0.32 4.90 -0.94
N MET A 74 -0.27 3.97 0.00
CA MET A 74 -0.80 4.19 1.36
C MET A 74 0.02 5.22 2.15
N ALA A 75 1.34 5.22 2.02
CA ALA A 75 2.21 6.19 2.68
C ALA A 75 2.00 7.62 2.16
N THR A 76 1.82 7.78 0.84
CA THR A 76 1.54 9.09 0.23
C THR A 76 0.15 9.61 0.62
N THR A 77 -0.86 8.75 0.69
CA THR A 77 -2.20 9.14 1.17
C THR A 77 -2.21 9.50 2.66
N LEU A 78 -1.39 8.85 3.50
CA LEU A 78 -1.17 9.29 4.88
C LEU A 78 -0.45 10.65 4.93
N ALA A 79 0.53 10.88 4.06
CA ALA A 79 1.25 12.14 3.97
C ALA A 79 0.33 13.31 3.56
N THR A 80 -0.62 13.10 2.64
CA THR A 80 -1.61 14.13 2.28
C THR A 80 -2.59 14.45 3.41
N LEU A 81 -2.82 13.50 4.32
CA LEU A 81 -3.62 13.70 5.52
C LEU A 81 -2.81 14.31 6.69
N GLY A 82 -1.51 14.56 6.51
CA GLY A 82 -0.65 15.22 7.49
C GLY A 82 0.22 14.27 8.33
N GLU A 83 0.21 12.96 8.07
CA GLU A 83 1.10 11.99 8.71
C GLU A 83 2.20 11.56 7.73
N LYS A 84 3.39 12.15 7.87
CA LYS A 84 4.55 11.75 7.07
C LYS A 84 5.18 10.49 7.68
N LEU A 85 5.06 9.37 6.97
CA LEU A 85 5.80 8.16 7.33
C LEU A 85 7.28 8.30 6.99
N GLU A 86 8.13 7.89 7.92
CA GLU A 86 9.56 7.79 7.67
C GLU A 86 9.87 6.61 6.75
N LYS A 87 10.89 6.76 5.90
CA LYS A 87 11.36 5.68 5.01
C LYS A 87 11.69 4.40 5.79
N SER A 88 12.31 4.54 6.96
CA SER A 88 12.64 3.46 7.88
C SER A 88 11.40 2.68 8.36
N THR A 89 10.26 3.36 8.52
CA THR A 89 8.99 2.72 8.91
C THR A 89 8.45 1.87 7.78
N ILE A 90 8.55 2.35 6.53
CA ILE A 90 8.13 1.61 5.33
C ILE A 90 9.01 0.38 5.12
N VAL A 91 10.33 0.52 5.27
CA VAL A 91 11.28 -0.60 5.19
C VAL A 91 10.99 -1.67 6.24
N ASN A 92 10.83 -1.27 7.50
CA ASN A 92 10.44 -2.18 8.58
C ASN A 92 9.09 -2.85 8.31
N LYS A 93 8.17 -2.12 7.68
CA LYS A 93 6.89 -2.67 7.28
C LYS A 93 7.05 -3.75 6.23
N ILE A 94 7.84 -3.52 5.18
CA ILE A 94 8.15 -4.51 4.13
C ILE A 94 8.77 -5.76 4.75
N ILE A 95 9.80 -5.61 5.57
CA ILE A 95 10.49 -6.71 6.28
C ILE A 95 9.50 -7.60 7.06
N ARG A 96 8.51 -7.00 7.72
CA ARG A 96 7.50 -7.72 8.50
C ARG A 96 6.43 -8.38 7.64
N SER A 97 6.13 -7.83 6.47
CA SER A 97 5.08 -8.34 5.58
C SER A 97 5.57 -9.40 4.59
N VAL A 98 6.88 -9.66 4.49
CA VAL A 98 7.45 -10.58 3.50
C VAL A 98 6.87 -12.01 3.59
N PRO A 99 6.52 -12.63 2.44
CA PRO A 99 6.02 -14.01 2.38
C PRO A 99 6.99 -15.03 2.96
N LYS A 100 6.48 -16.21 3.35
CA LYS A 100 7.31 -17.27 3.94
C LYS A 100 8.46 -17.73 3.02
N ARG A 101 8.27 -17.69 1.69
CA ARG A 101 9.31 -18.04 0.71
C ARG A 101 10.59 -17.22 0.88
N LEU A 102 10.46 -15.91 1.08
CA LEU A 102 11.60 -14.98 1.16
C LEU A 102 12.05 -14.67 2.61
N LYS A 103 11.44 -15.31 3.63
CA LYS A 103 11.76 -15.02 5.04
C LYS A 103 13.22 -15.22 5.39
N HIS A 104 13.85 -16.26 4.84
CA HIS A 104 15.24 -16.56 5.12
C HIS A 104 16.17 -15.48 4.53
N ILE A 105 15.88 -14.99 3.32
CA ILE A 105 16.59 -13.88 2.69
C ILE A 105 16.49 -12.60 3.54
N VAL A 106 15.29 -12.27 4.02
CA VAL A 106 15.09 -11.13 4.91
C VAL A 106 15.94 -11.23 6.18
N VAL A 107 15.97 -12.41 6.82
CA VAL A 107 16.82 -12.62 8.01
C VAL A 107 18.28 -12.35 7.66
N VAL A 108 18.80 -12.92 6.57
CA VAL A 108 20.18 -12.70 6.12
C VAL A 108 20.45 -11.20 5.89
N ILE A 109 19.58 -10.50 5.15
CA ILE A 109 19.71 -9.05 4.89
C ILE A 109 19.75 -8.28 6.21
N THR A 110 18.84 -8.54 7.14
CA THR A 110 18.78 -7.81 8.42
C THR A 110 19.94 -8.11 9.36
N THR A 111 20.57 -9.28 9.25
CA THR A 111 21.75 -9.62 10.06
C THR A 111 23.04 -9.00 9.51
N LEU A 112 23.10 -8.77 8.20
CA LEU A 112 24.29 -8.26 7.51
C LEU A 112 24.25 -6.74 7.29
N LEU A 113 23.06 -6.14 7.27
CA LEU A 113 22.87 -4.72 6.99
C LEU A 113 22.21 -4.00 8.16
N ASP A 114 22.61 -2.75 8.36
CA ASP A 114 21.92 -1.83 9.26
C ASP A 114 20.58 -1.40 8.64
N VAL A 115 19.49 -1.80 9.30
CA VAL A 115 18.10 -1.51 8.89
C VAL A 115 17.85 0.00 8.83
N SER A 116 18.57 0.82 9.60
CA SER A 116 18.40 2.27 9.61
C SER A 116 18.92 2.95 8.34
N MET A 117 19.89 2.33 7.66
CA MET A 117 20.51 2.83 6.43
C MET A 117 19.89 2.22 5.16
N LEU A 118 19.01 1.23 5.33
CA LEU A 118 18.40 0.52 4.23
C LEU A 118 17.34 1.38 3.54
N THR A 119 17.43 1.50 2.20
CA THR A 119 16.42 2.17 1.38
C THR A 119 15.34 1.19 0.95
N VAL A 120 14.14 1.71 0.63
CA VAL A 120 13.03 0.89 0.11
C VAL A 120 13.46 0.19 -1.18
N GLU A 121 14.03 0.94 -2.13
CA GLU A 121 14.54 0.41 -3.40
C GLU A 121 15.57 -0.70 -3.20
N GLY A 122 16.59 -0.46 -2.36
CA GLY A 122 17.64 -1.44 -2.14
C GLY A 122 17.16 -2.69 -1.40
N LEU A 123 16.08 -2.64 -0.63
CA LEU A 123 15.45 -3.83 -0.06
C LEU A 123 14.68 -4.59 -1.16
N THR A 124 13.87 -3.88 -1.94
CA THR A 124 13.07 -4.45 -3.04
C THR A 124 13.95 -5.16 -4.07
N GLU A 125 15.02 -4.52 -4.53
CA GLU A 125 15.96 -5.09 -5.51
C GLU A 125 16.58 -6.40 -5.04
N ARG A 126 16.97 -6.48 -3.75
CA ARG A 126 17.56 -7.70 -3.18
C ARG A 126 16.54 -8.82 -2.99
N LEU A 127 15.31 -8.47 -2.63
CA LEU A 127 14.23 -9.45 -2.55
C LEU A 127 13.86 -9.96 -3.95
N GLN A 128 13.83 -9.08 -4.95
CA GLN A 128 13.58 -9.43 -6.34
C GLN A 128 14.68 -10.34 -6.89
N ALA A 129 15.95 -9.97 -6.69
CA ALA A 129 17.07 -10.81 -7.13
C ALA A 129 17.06 -12.21 -6.49
N ALA A 130 16.55 -12.33 -5.27
CA ALA A 130 16.40 -13.62 -4.61
C ALA A 130 15.18 -14.42 -5.11
N GLU A 131 14.11 -13.74 -5.55
CA GLU A 131 12.96 -14.36 -6.21
C GLU A 131 13.32 -14.88 -7.61
N ASP A 132 14.00 -14.07 -8.41
CA ASP A 132 14.45 -14.46 -9.76
C ASP A 132 15.45 -15.64 -9.72
N ALA A 133 16.27 -15.73 -8.67
CA ALA A 133 17.20 -16.84 -8.46
C ALA A 133 16.51 -18.15 -8.01
N ASP A 134 15.33 -18.05 -7.41
CA ASP A 134 14.50 -19.22 -7.07
C ASP A 134 13.64 -19.68 -8.27
N GLU A 135 13.39 -18.76 -9.23
CA GLU A 135 12.68 -18.99 -10.49
C GLU A 135 13.58 -19.53 -11.63
N GLU A 136 14.73 -20.14 -11.29
CA GLU A 136 15.55 -20.88 -12.26
C GLU A 136 14.65 -21.76 -13.15
N PRO A 137 14.85 -21.75 -14.48
CA PRO A 137 13.90 -22.32 -15.41
C PRO A 137 13.54 -23.72 -14.94
N THR A 138 12.26 -24.09 -14.98
CA THR A 138 11.93 -25.48 -15.25
C THR A 138 12.57 -25.80 -16.58
N ALA A 139 13.86 -26.16 -16.54
CA ALA A 139 14.43 -27.00 -17.52
C ALA A 139 13.49 -28.19 -17.45
N SER A 140 12.63 -28.28 -18.45
CA SER A 140 12.25 -29.55 -19.01
C SER A 140 13.55 -30.24 -19.39
N LEU A 141 14.31 -30.68 -18.38
CA LEU A 141 15.17 -31.84 -18.40
C LEU A 141 14.21 -33.03 -18.42
N GLN A 142 13.36 -33.08 -19.45
CA GLN A 142 13.30 -34.26 -20.28
C GLN A 142 14.67 -34.38 -20.95
N HIS A 143 15.72 -34.60 -20.17
CA HIS A 143 16.76 -35.52 -20.61
C HIS A 143 16.13 -36.90 -20.48
N GLU A 144 15.19 -37.16 -21.40
CA GLU A 144 15.00 -38.48 -21.95
C GLU A 144 16.43 -38.94 -22.27
N GLY A 145 16.95 -39.88 -21.47
CA GLY A 145 18.36 -40.24 -21.42
C GLY A 145 18.93 -40.64 -22.78
N LYS A 146 19.28 -39.65 -23.59
CA LYS A 146 19.99 -39.77 -24.85
C LYS A 146 21.37 -39.19 -24.61
N LEU A 147 22.22 -40.07 -24.09
CA LEU A 147 23.66 -39.96 -24.29
C LEU A 147 23.88 -39.93 -25.81
N TYR A 148 24.23 -38.76 -26.35
CA TYR A 148 24.79 -38.67 -27.70
C TYR A 148 26.19 -39.30 -27.64
N LEU A 149 26.25 -40.63 -27.63
CA LEU A 149 27.45 -41.34 -28.03
C LEU A 149 27.54 -41.20 -29.54
N THR A 150 28.47 -40.38 -29.99
CA THR A 150 28.97 -40.37 -31.37
C THR A 150 29.49 -41.76 -31.69
N GLU A 151 28.85 -42.44 -32.65
CA GLU A 151 29.12 -43.82 -33.09
C GLU A 151 30.55 -44.05 -33.66
N GLU A 152 31.41 -43.03 -33.73
CA GLU A 152 32.73 -43.14 -34.40
C GLU A 152 33.86 -43.72 -33.52
N GLN A 153 33.58 -44.42 -32.41
CA GLN A 153 34.64 -44.99 -31.55
C GLN A 153 34.47 -46.46 -31.12
N TRP A 154 33.70 -47.27 -31.86
CA TRP A 154 33.80 -48.73 -31.73
C TRP A 154 34.26 -49.34 -33.05
N ASP A 155 35.57 -49.18 -33.32
CA ASP A 155 36.33 -49.91 -34.33
C ASP A 155 36.20 -51.43 -34.13
N THR A 156 35.98 -52.19 -35.21
CA THR A 156 36.84 -53.29 -35.73
C THR A 156 36.12 -54.03 -36.86
#